data_AF-A0A485L0K3-F1
#
_entry.id   AF-A0A485L0K3-F1
#
_cell.length_a   1.000
_cell.length_b   1.000
_cell.length_c   1.000
_cell.angle_alpha   90.00
_cell.angle_beta   90.00
_cell.angle_gamma   90.00
#
_symmetry.space_group_name_H-M   'P 1'
#
loop_
_entity.id
_entity.type
_entity.pdbx_description
1 polymer ?
#
loop_
_entity_poly.entity_id
_entity_poly.type
_entity_poly.pdbx_seq_one_letter_code
_entity_poly.pdbx_strand_id
1 'polypeptide(L)'
;MQIGRQAGVNIQKFLGKSPPPPPSTCAAIQEDTDYDGQDIASIKQVSADLCCSDCAANPQCVLHVWFQGTCYLKSQAGAKSTAGGRRAAFVSRGGATCSAIQEDTDYDGDDIDAIKQPSADLCCGDCNANPKCALFVWFDGTCYLKGQAGTKSTAGGRRAAFASRGTTPPPPPPPSTCTSIQPDTDYFGNDLSSVARPSAEACCDVCKATAGCKLFVWADGMCWLKNAKGTSTFKRGVKAGFVSSASSTCGAPEANTDFAGQDITSVPGTSVGACCTACQANTQCNAYSFANSQCYLKSGRAGTSTKTGVTSARVNKCSPVESGVDYSGNDLSSAASDSIDDCCAFCRNLSGCKAFSYASGTCYLKSGKGASQANAGVRSATVIA
;
A
#
# COMPACT_ATOMS: atom_id res chain seq x y z
N MET A 1 2.75 -58.48 -45.71
CA MET A 1 3.90 -57.68 -45.26
C MET A 1 3.61 -56.22 -45.62
N GLN A 2 4.00 -55.29 -44.74
CA GLN A 2 4.02 -53.82 -44.88
C GLN A 2 2.87 -52.92 -44.33
N ILE A 3 3.14 -52.38 -43.13
CA ILE A 3 3.16 -50.95 -42.69
C ILE A 3 2.06 -49.96 -43.09
N GLY A 4 1.21 -49.64 -42.10
CA GLY A 4 1.08 -48.33 -41.42
C GLY A 4 0.97 -47.02 -42.23
N ARG A 5 -0.18 -46.34 -42.11
CA ARG A 5 -0.28 -44.86 -42.21
C ARG A 5 -1.20 -44.33 -41.11
N GLN A 6 -0.60 -43.63 -40.15
CA GLN A 6 -1.30 -42.86 -39.12
C GLN A 6 -1.93 -41.60 -39.71
N ALA A 7 -2.99 -41.16 -39.02
CA ALA A 7 -3.86 -40.03 -39.31
C ALA A 7 -3.11 -38.72 -39.60
N GLY A 8 -3.53 -38.04 -40.66
CA GLY A 8 -3.17 -36.64 -40.90
C GLY A 8 -3.94 -35.73 -39.95
N VAL A 9 -3.23 -35.17 -38.96
CA VAL A 9 -3.74 -34.03 -38.18
C VAL A 9 -3.46 -32.76 -38.98
N ASN A 10 -4.54 -32.05 -39.33
CA ASN A 10 -4.51 -30.77 -40.02
C ASN A 10 -4.03 -29.67 -39.05
N ILE A 11 -2.81 -29.17 -39.24
CA ILE A 11 -2.12 -28.22 -38.33
C ILE A 11 -2.55 -26.76 -38.53
N GLN A 12 -3.53 -26.45 -39.38
CA GLN A 12 -3.95 -25.05 -39.61
C GLN A 12 -4.92 -24.45 -38.56
N LYS A 13 -4.89 -24.88 -37.29
CA LYS A 13 -5.79 -24.33 -36.26
C LYS A 13 -5.13 -23.71 -35.01
N PHE A 14 -3.84 -23.36 -35.08
CA PHE A 14 -3.15 -22.65 -33.98
C PHE A 14 -2.45 -21.35 -34.40
N LEU A 15 -3.02 -20.60 -35.34
CA LEU A 15 -2.65 -19.19 -35.54
C LEU A 15 -3.58 -18.28 -34.73
N GLY A 16 -3.53 -18.42 -33.41
CA GLY A 16 -3.93 -17.33 -32.53
C GLY A 16 -2.82 -16.28 -32.57
N LYS A 17 -3.10 -15.11 -33.13
CA LYS A 17 -2.24 -13.93 -32.94
C LYS A 17 -2.02 -13.74 -31.45
N SER A 18 -0.80 -13.97 -30.98
CA SER A 18 -0.39 -13.56 -29.64
C SER A 18 -0.68 -12.07 -29.47
N PRO A 19 -1.17 -11.63 -28.30
CA PRO A 19 -1.32 -10.21 -28.01
C PRO A 19 0.03 -9.52 -28.22
N PRO A 20 0.08 -8.28 -28.73
CA PRO A 20 1.33 -7.53 -28.74
C PRO A 20 1.88 -7.48 -27.29
N PRO A 21 3.19 -7.68 -27.09
CA PRO A 21 3.77 -7.59 -25.77
C PRO A 21 3.43 -6.21 -25.17
N PRO A 22 3.13 -6.14 -23.87
CA PRO A 22 2.89 -4.85 -23.21
C PRO A 22 4.12 -3.95 -23.43
N PRO A 23 3.94 -2.64 -23.69
CA PRO A 23 5.07 -1.78 -23.94
C PRO A 23 5.98 -1.67 -22.70
N SER A 24 7.29 -1.75 -22.97
CA SER A 24 8.44 -1.39 -22.13
C SER A 24 8.70 -2.18 -20.84
N THR A 25 9.02 -3.48 -20.94
CA THR A 25 9.77 -4.19 -19.87
C THR A 25 11.26 -4.30 -20.13
N CYS A 26 11.77 -3.88 -21.29
CA CYS A 26 13.21 -3.84 -21.57
C CYS A 26 13.63 -2.53 -22.21
N ALA A 27 14.88 -2.15 -21.94
CA ALA A 27 15.57 -1.07 -22.62
C ALA A 27 15.77 -1.41 -24.12
N ALA A 28 16.14 -0.39 -24.90
CA ALA A 28 16.47 -0.57 -26.31
C ALA A 28 17.58 -1.62 -26.50
N ILE A 29 17.47 -2.41 -27.58
CA ILE A 29 18.45 -3.42 -27.94
C ILE A 29 19.77 -2.74 -28.29
N GLN A 30 20.84 -3.19 -27.63
CA GLN A 30 22.22 -2.89 -27.97
C GLN A 30 22.69 -3.93 -28.99
N GLU A 31 22.91 -3.48 -30.23
CA GLU A 31 23.43 -4.31 -31.31
C GLU A 31 24.93 -4.59 -31.11
N ASP A 32 25.39 -5.71 -31.65
CA ASP A 32 26.77 -6.22 -31.58
C ASP A 32 27.40 -6.16 -30.18
N THR A 33 26.59 -6.44 -29.14
CA THR A 33 26.97 -6.26 -27.74
C THR A 33 26.81 -7.56 -26.95
N ASP A 34 27.86 -7.90 -26.20
CA ASP A 34 27.88 -8.97 -25.22
C ASP A 34 28.10 -8.44 -23.80
N TYR A 35 27.71 -9.26 -22.83
CA TYR A 35 28.04 -9.08 -21.42
C TYR A 35 28.57 -10.41 -20.90
N ASP A 36 29.80 -10.44 -20.37
CA ASP A 36 30.46 -11.71 -20.08
C ASP A 36 29.92 -12.40 -18.81
N GLY A 37 29.57 -13.69 -18.94
CA GLY A 37 29.22 -14.56 -17.82
C GLY A 37 27.87 -14.28 -17.16
N GLN A 38 27.68 -14.85 -15.96
CA GLN A 38 26.51 -14.69 -15.09
C GLN A 38 25.19 -15.20 -15.70
N ASP A 39 25.31 -16.19 -16.59
CA ASP A 39 24.18 -16.90 -17.18
C ASP A 39 23.44 -17.72 -16.12
N ILE A 40 22.17 -17.41 -15.92
CA ILE A 40 21.26 -18.14 -15.02
C ILE A 40 20.32 -19.08 -15.77
N ALA A 41 20.10 -18.83 -17.06
CA ALA A 41 19.34 -19.71 -17.92
C ALA A 41 19.71 -19.47 -19.40
N SER A 42 19.49 -20.48 -20.24
CA SER A 42 19.54 -20.33 -21.69
C SER A 42 18.26 -20.90 -22.31
N ILE A 43 17.64 -20.12 -23.19
CA ILE A 43 16.32 -20.43 -23.78
C ILE A 43 16.39 -20.19 -25.29
N LYS A 44 15.75 -21.04 -26.09
CA LYS A 44 15.69 -20.86 -27.53
C LYS A 44 14.61 -19.85 -27.90
N GLN A 45 14.99 -18.82 -28.65
CA GLN A 45 14.07 -17.82 -29.19
C GLN A 45 14.47 -17.39 -30.59
N VAL A 46 13.46 -17.07 -31.40
CA VAL A 46 13.67 -16.69 -32.81
C VAL A 46 14.18 -15.25 -32.98
N SER A 47 14.09 -14.41 -31.95
CA SER A 47 14.64 -13.05 -31.98
C SER A 47 15.02 -12.55 -30.59
N ALA A 48 15.84 -11.49 -30.55
CA ALA A 48 16.25 -10.83 -29.32
C ALA A 48 15.07 -10.15 -28.60
N ASP A 49 14.07 -9.66 -29.34
CA ASP A 49 12.89 -9.01 -28.78
C ASP A 49 12.05 -9.96 -27.91
N LEU A 50 12.02 -11.26 -28.25
CA LEU A 50 11.33 -12.28 -27.47
C LEU A 50 12.07 -12.67 -26.19
N CYS A 51 13.40 -12.48 -26.14
CA CYS A 51 14.18 -12.73 -24.93
C CYS A 51 13.80 -11.80 -23.76
N CYS A 52 13.24 -10.62 -24.09
CA CYS A 52 12.82 -9.66 -23.08
C CYS A 52 11.74 -10.25 -22.16
N SER A 53 10.74 -10.94 -22.72
CA SER A 53 9.66 -11.55 -21.93
C SER A 53 10.17 -12.67 -21.05
N ASP A 54 11.10 -13.50 -21.55
CA ASP A 54 11.70 -14.59 -20.79
C ASP A 54 12.55 -14.06 -19.62
N CYS A 55 13.34 -13.01 -19.86
CA CYS A 55 14.13 -12.36 -18.82
C CYS A 55 13.21 -11.66 -17.81
N ALA A 56 12.16 -10.95 -18.26
CA ALA A 56 11.21 -10.29 -17.37
C ALA A 56 10.42 -11.29 -16.50
N ALA A 57 10.14 -12.49 -16.99
CA ALA A 57 9.48 -13.55 -16.24
C ALA A 57 10.38 -14.22 -15.19
N ASN A 58 11.70 -13.99 -15.24
CA ASN A 58 12.64 -14.53 -14.28
C ASN A 58 13.07 -13.45 -13.26
N PRO A 59 12.66 -13.56 -11.98
CA PRO A 59 12.96 -12.54 -10.95
C PRO A 59 14.45 -12.29 -10.72
N GLN A 60 15.33 -13.22 -11.10
CA GLN A 60 16.78 -13.07 -10.98
C GLN A 60 17.43 -12.53 -12.26
N CYS A 61 16.71 -12.36 -13.37
CA CYS A 61 17.27 -11.89 -14.63
C CYS A 61 17.27 -10.36 -14.72
N VAL A 62 18.44 -9.77 -14.99
CA VAL A 62 18.68 -8.33 -15.11
C VAL A 62 18.84 -7.92 -16.57
N LEU A 63 19.44 -8.78 -17.39
CA LEU A 63 19.57 -8.58 -18.83
C LEU A 63 19.57 -9.90 -19.58
N HIS A 64 19.36 -9.84 -20.87
CA HIS A 64 19.60 -10.96 -21.77
C HIS A 64 20.62 -10.58 -22.84
N VAL A 65 21.34 -11.58 -23.34
CA VAL A 65 22.07 -11.50 -24.62
C VAL A 65 21.49 -12.55 -25.55
N TRP A 66 21.05 -12.14 -26.74
CA TRP A 66 20.62 -13.07 -27.78
C TRP A 66 21.75 -13.30 -28.78
N PHE A 67 22.02 -14.56 -29.12
CA PHE A 67 22.96 -14.95 -30.15
C PHE A 67 22.53 -16.26 -30.82
N GLN A 68 22.50 -16.28 -32.15
CA GLN A 68 22.21 -17.48 -32.96
C GLN A 68 20.98 -18.30 -32.46
N GLY A 69 19.88 -17.61 -32.18
CA GLY A 69 18.62 -18.25 -31.75
C GLY A 69 18.56 -18.66 -30.28
N THR A 70 19.49 -18.18 -29.45
CA THR A 70 19.54 -18.49 -28.01
C THR A 70 19.57 -17.20 -27.19
N CYS A 71 18.65 -17.06 -26.23
CA CYS A 71 18.69 -16.07 -25.17
C CYS A 71 19.52 -16.60 -24.01
N TYR A 72 20.57 -15.88 -23.66
CA TYR A 72 21.35 -16.10 -22.45
C TYR A 72 20.86 -15.09 -21.41
N LEU A 73 20.06 -15.59 -20.47
CA LEU A 73 19.49 -14.81 -19.37
C LEU A 73 20.53 -14.64 -18.27
N LYS A 74 20.79 -13.40 -17.87
CA LYS A 74 21.88 -13.06 -16.96
C LYS A 74 21.38 -12.39 -15.70
N SER A 75 21.95 -12.79 -14.55
CA SER A 75 21.58 -12.20 -13.26
C SER A 75 22.19 -10.83 -12.98
N GLN A 76 23.23 -10.47 -13.73
CA GLN A 76 23.91 -9.18 -13.64
C GLN A 76 24.71 -8.92 -14.91
N ALA A 77 25.02 -7.65 -15.18
CA ALA A 77 25.87 -7.27 -16.30
C ALA A 77 27.34 -7.59 -15.99
N GLY A 78 27.94 -8.47 -16.79
CA GLY A 78 29.38 -8.70 -16.80
C GLY A 78 30.15 -7.60 -17.52
N ALA A 79 31.41 -7.89 -17.86
CA ALA A 79 32.19 -7.00 -18.72
C ALA A 79 31.49 -6.84 -20.07
N LYS A 80 31.27 -5.59 -20.50
CA LYS A 80 30.70 -5.29 -21.81
C LYS A 80 31.77 -5.49 -22.87
N SER A 81 31.45 -6.23 -23.93
CA SER A 81 32.33 -6.40 -25.08
C SER A 81 31.58 -6.23 -26.40
N THR A 82 32.29 -5.82 -27.45
CA THR A 82 31.74 -5.72 -28.80
C THR A 82 31.84 -7.09 -29.48
N ALA A 83 30.71 -7.69 -29.82
CA ALA A 83 30.62 -9.02 -30.39
C ALA A 83 29.57 -9.07 -31.50
N GLY A 84 30.04 -9.23 -32.75
CA GLY A 84 29.18 -9.24 -33.93
C GLY A 84 28.03 -10.24 -33.86
N GLY A 85 26.82 -9.79 -34.13
CA GLY A 85 25.59 -10.58 -34.13
C GLY A 85 24.98 -10.86 -32.76
N ARG A 86 25.57 -10.35 -31.67
CA ARG A 86 24.98 -10.42 -30.32
C ARG A 86 24.11 -9.22 -30.05
N ARG A 87 22.93 -9.45 -29.49
CA ARG A 87 21.91 -8.42 -29.26
C ARG A 87 21.51 -8.44 -27.79
N ALA A 88 21.86 -7.39 -27.05
CA ALA A 88 21.66 -7.34 -25.60
C ALA A 88 20.60 -6.31 -25.21
N ALA A 89 19.76 -6.63 -24.23
CA ALA A 89 18.90 -5.63 -23.60
C ALA A 89 18.72 -5.92 -22.10
N PHE A 90 18.59 -4.84 -21.35
CA PHE A 90 18.30 -4.87 -19.93
C PHE A 90 16.81 -4.90 -19.70
N VAL A 91 16.36 -5.66 -18.69
CA VAL A 91 14.97 -5.64 -18.27
C VAL A 91 14.73 -4.38 -17.44
N SER A 92 13.95 -3.45 -17.99
CA SER A 92 13.34 -2.34 -17.27
C SER A 92 12.10 -2.86 -16.55
N ARG A 93 12.26 -3.33 -15.31
CA ARG A 93 11.12 -3.61 -14.44
C ARG A 93 10.48 -2.28 -14.07
N GLY A 94 9.46 -1.88 -14.82
CA GLY A 94 8.72 -0.64 -14.63
C GLY A 94 8.35 -0.46 -13.15
N GLY A 95 8.91 0.59 -12.54
CA GLY A 95 8.74 0.88 -11.11
C GLY A 95 9.78 1.86 -10.54
N ALA A 96 10.95 1.96 -11.19
CA ALA A 96 12.00 2.91 -10.82
C ALA A 96 11.98 4.09 -11.81
N THR A 97 11.31 5.19 -11.47
CA THR A 97 11.49 6.45 -12.19
C THR A 97 12.67 7.20 -11.57
N CYS A 98 13.50 7.84 -12.38
CA CYS A 98 14.42 8.87 -11.92
C CYS A 98 14.08 10.17 -12.63
N SER A 99 14.51 11.30 -12.06
CA SER A 99 14.50 12.56 -12.81
C SER A 99 15.32 12.40 -14.09
N ALA A 100 15.14 13.32 -15.04
CA ALA A 100 16.07 13.42 -16.16
C ALA A 100 17.52 13.54 -15.65
N ILE A 101 18.45 12.93 -16.38
CA ILE A 101 19.88 13.02 -16.12
C ILE A 101 20.30 14.49 -16.28
N GLN A 102 20.99 15.00 -15.26
CA GLN A 102 21.69 16.26 -15.28
C GLN A 102 23.14 15.99 -15.70
N GLU A 103 23.51 16.47 -16.87
CA GLU A 103 24.88 16.37 -17.39
C GLU A 103 25.82 17.32 -16.65
N ASP A 104 27.11 16.97 -16.63
CA ASP A 104 28.21 17.68 -15.97
C ASP A 104 27.89 18.18 -14.56
N THR A 105 27.15 17.38 -13.79
CA THR A 105 26.60 17.77 -12.50
C THR A 105 27.06 16.82 -11.40
N ASP A 106 27.56 17.40 -10.31
CA ASP A 106 27.92 16.70 -9.09
C ASP A 106 27.10 17.18 -7.90
N TYR A 107 27.00 16.32 -6.89
CA TYR A 107 26.46 16.65 -5.59
C TYR A 107 27.45 16.18 -4.53
N ASP A 108 27.97 17.07 -3.71
CA ASP A 108 29.03 16.73 -2.76
C ASP A 108 28.51 15.94 -1.55
N GLY A 109 29.22 14.87 -1.17
CA GLY A 109 29.01 14.15 0.08
C GLY A 109 27.85 13.14 0.10
N ASP A 110 27.65 12.56 1.29
CA ASP A 110 26.63 11.56 1.64
C ASP A 110 26.58 10.32 0.74
N ASP A 111 27.75 9.86 0.29
CA ASP A 111 27.90 8.58 -0.40
C ASP A 111 27.56 7.42 0.53
N ILE A 112 26.45 6.74 0.23
CA ILE A 112 25.98 5.58 0.98
C ILE A 112 26.36 4.26 0.32
N ASP A 113 26.71 4.28 -0.98
CA ASP A 113 27.21 3.12 -1.72
C ASP A 113 27.92 3.55 -3.01
N ALA A 114 28.76 2.67 -3.57
CA ALA A 114 29.44 2.87 -4.84
C ALA A 114 29.43 1.59 -5.67
N ILE A 115 28.72 1.60 -6.79
CA ILE A 115 28.46 0.42 -7.62
C ILE A 115 29.00 0.65 -9.02
N LYS A 116 29.68 -0.35 -9.61
CA LYS A 116 30.14 -0.24 -11.00
C LYS A 116 28.98 -0.41 -11.97
N GLN A 117 28.80 0.56 -12.86
CA GLN A 117 27.83 0.50 -13.96
C GLN A 117 28.40 1.09 -15.24
N PRO A 118 28.12 0.48 -16.41
CA PRO A 118 28.65 0.94 -17.68
C PRO A 118 27.99 2.25 -18.18
N SER A 119 26.86 2.67 -17.60
CA SER A 119 26.26 3.98 -17.90
C SER A 119 25.44 4.53 -16.74
N ALA A 120 25.23 5.85 -16.76
CA ALA A 120 24.41 6.55 -15.78
C ALA A 120 22.94 6.10 -15.76
N ASP A 121 22.41 5.64 -16.89
CA ASP A 121 21.02 5.18 -17.01
C ASP A 121 20.73 3.92 -16.16
N LEU A 122 21.77 3.15 -15.84
CA LEU A 122 21.66 1.95 -15.02
C LEU A 122 21.71 2.26 -13.52
N CYS A 123 22.32 3.39 -13.12
CA CYS A 123 22.40 3.80 -11.72
C CYS A 123 21.02 4.07 -11.09
N CYS A 124 20.01 4.38 -11.91
CA CYS A 124 18.65 4.61 -11.41
C CYS A 124 18.07 3.35 -10.76
N GLY A 125 18.35 2.17 -11.34
CA GLY A 125 17.93 0.89 -10.77
C GLY A 125 18.59 0.65 -9.42
N ASP A 126 19.90 0.85 -9.35
CA ASP A 126 20.69 0.65 -8.13
C ASP A 126 20.27 1.61 -7.01
N CYS A 127 20.05 2.88 -7.32
CA CYS A 127 19.57 3.85 -6.35
C CYS A 127 18.17 3.50 -5.85
N ASN A 128 17.25 3.09 -6.73
CA ASN A 128 15.92 2.67 -6.28
C ASN A 128 15.92 1.36 -5.49
N ALA A 129 16.88 0.46 -5.73
CA ALA A 129 17.07 -0.75 -4.96
C ALA A 129 17.61 -0.49 -3.53
N ASN A 130 18.18 0.70 -3.28
CA ASN A 130 18.66 1.10 -1.97
C ASN A 130 17.67 2.09 -1.29
N PRO A 131 16.92 1.67 -0.26
CA PRO A 131 15.92 2.50 0.42
C PRO A 131 16.45 3.78 1.07
N LYS A 132 17.77 3.92 1.21
CA LYS A 132 18.41 5.15 1.71
C LYS A 132 18.84 6.09 0.59
N CYS A 133 18.89 5.65 -0.67
CA CYS A 133 19.37 6.47 -1.79
C CYS A 133 18.32 7.47 -2.28
N ALA A 134 18.65 8.75 -2.27
CA ALA A 134 17.83 9.84 -2.80
C ALA A 134 18.26 10.24 -4.22
N LEU A 135 19.54 10.12 -4.55
CA LEU A 135 20.09 10.40 -5.88
C LEU A 135 21.33 9.56 -6.13
N PHE A 136 21.77 9.53 -7.39
CA PHE A 136 23.10 9.04 -7.75
C PHE A 136 23.88 10.09 -8.52
N VAL A 137 25.20 9.97 -8.46
CA VAL A 137 26.12 10.61 -9.41
C VAL A 137 26.91 9.50 -10.10
N TRP A 138 26.86 9.44 -11.43
CA TRP A 138 27.69 8.54 -12.20
C TRP A 138 28.95 9.25 -12.68
N PHE A 139 30.10 8.62 -12.48
CA PHE A 139 31.39 9.09 -13.00
C PHE A 139 32.31 7.90 -13.24
N ASP A 140 32.96 7.87 -14.40
CA ASP A 140 34.00 6.89 -14.76
C ASP A 140 33.60 5.43 -14.46
N GLY A 141 32.41 5.05 -14.94
CA GLY A 141 31.88 3.69 -14.78
C GLY A 141 31.40 3.34 -13.37
N THR A 142 31.20 4.33 -12.49
CA THR A 142 30.81 4.12 -11.09
C THR A 142 29.59 4.98 -10.75
N CYS A 143 28.54 4.36 -10.21
CA CYS A 143 27.40 5.00 -9.58
C CYS A 143 27.70 5.24 -8.11
N TYR A 144 27.87 6.50 -7.73
CA TYR A 144 27.95 6.94 -6.35
C TYR A 144 26.52 7.21 -5.86
N LEU A 145 25.97 6.25 -5.11
CA LEU A 145 24.63 6.35 -4.53
C LEU A 145 24.68 7.25 -3.30
N LYS A 146 23.77 8.22 -3.22
CA LYS A 146 23.79 9.25 -2.19
C LYS A 146 22.49 9.28 -1.40
N GLY A 147 22.64 9.42 -0.08
CA GLY A 147 21.52 9.44 0.85
C GLY A 147 20.65 10.69 0.74
N GLN A 148 21.26 11.82 0.42
CA GLN A 148 20.67 13.15 0.28
C GLN A 148 21.50 13.98 -0.73
N ALA A 149 20.90 15.03 -1.30
CA ALA A 149 21.65 15.97 -2.13
C ALA A 149 22.45 16.96 -1.27
N GLY A 150 23.77 16.93 -1.40
CA GLY A 150 24.64 17.98 -0.88
C GLY A 150 24.79 19.16 -1.83
N THR A 151 25.92 19.87 -1.75
CA THR A 151 26.17 21.05 -2.58
C THR A 151 26.25 20.65 -4.05
N LYS A 152 25.41 21.28 -4.89
CA LYS A 152 25.47 21.09 -6.34
C LYS A 152 26.66 21.83 -6.92
N SER A 153 27.47 21.14 -7.72
CA SER A 153 28.58 21.75 -8.48
C SER A 153 28.59 21.28 -9.93
N THR A 154 29.29 22.01 -10.79
CA THR A 154 29.49 21.66 -12.20
C THR A 154 30.82 20.94 -12.35
N ALA A 155 30.76 19.69 -12.81
CA ALA A 155 31.93 18.83 -12.94
C ALA A 155 31.83 18.00 -14.23
N GLY A 156 32.78 18.23 -15.14
CA GLY A 156 32.80 17.58 -16.45
C GLY A 156 32.78 16.05 -16.36
N GLY A 157 31.88 15.41 -17.11
CA GLY A 157 31.74 13.95 -17.19
C GLY A 157 30.93 13.31 -16.07
N ARG A 158 30.44 14.09 -15.09
CA ARG A 158 29.54 13.59 -14.03
C ARG A 158 28.08 13.70 -14.45
N ARG A 159 27.32 12.63 -14.25
CA ARG A 159 25.92 12.54 -14.67
C ARG A 159 25.06 12.19 -13.47
N ALA A 160 24.19 13.11 -13.04
CA ALA A 160 23.42 12.95 -11.82
C ALA A 160 21.92 12.84 -12.09
N ALA A 161 21.20 12.00 -11.36
CA ALA A 161 19.75 12.03 -11.34
C ALA A 161 19.20 11.69 -9.96
N PHE A 162 18.04 12.27 -9.65
CA PHE A 162 17.31 11.98 -8.44
C PHE A 162 16.46 10.73 -8.63
N ALA A 163 16.46 9.86 -7.64
CA ALA A 163 15.48 8.78 -7.59
C ALA A 163 14.10 9.42 -7.46
N SER A 164 13.32 9.35 -8.54
CA SER A 164 11.88 9.59 -8.48
C SER A 164 11.28 8.30 -8.01
N ARG A 165 11.41 8.04 -6.71
CA ARG A 165 10.55 7.06 -6.09
C ARG A 165 9.15 7.51 -6.48
N GLY A 166 8.45 6.68 -7.23
CA GLY A 166 7.01 6.75 -7.30
C GLY A 166 6.53 6.58 -5.87
N THR A 167 6.56 7.66 -5.11
CA THR A 167 5.87 7.78 -3.86
C THR A 167 4.40 7.91 -4.26
N THR A 168 3.79 6.80 -4.67
CA THR A 168 2.80 6.33 -3.73
C THR A 168 3.61 5.84 -2.55
N PRO A 169 3.67 6.60 -1.44
CA PRO A 169 3.92 5.96 -0.16
C PRO A 169 3.01 4.72 -0.10
N PRO A 170 3.35 3.63 0.61
CA PRO A 170 2.24 2.83 1.14
C PRO A 170 1.28 3.85 1.74
N PRO A 171 -0.03 3.85 1.40
CA PRO A 171 -0.94 4.87 1.91
C PRO A 171 -0.62 4.97 3.39
N PRO A 172 -0.28 6.17 3.91
CA PRO A 172 0.14 6.30 5.30
C PRO A 172 -0.86 5.46 6.09
N PRO A 173 -0.41 4.48 6.92
CA PRO A 173 -1.38 3.73 7.72
C PRO A 173 -2.24 4.82 8.35
N PRO A 174 -3.56 4.76 8.11
CA PRO A 174 -4.44 5.90 8.32
C PRO A 174 -4.09 6.46 9.69
N PRO A 175 -3.86 7.78 9.83
CA PRO A 175 -3.01 8.41 10.85
C PRO A 175 -3.19 7.79 12.23
N SER A 176 -2.51 6.68 12.51
CA SER A 176 -2.96 5.82 13.58
C SER A 176 -2.87 6.56 14.90
N THR A 177 -3.98 6.70 15.59
CA THR A 177 -3.99 7.20 16.96
C THR A 177 -4.13 5.99 17.84
N CYS A 178 -3.40 5.94 18.95
CA CYS A 178 -3.73 4.91 19.92
C CYS A 178 -5.05 5.26 20.60
N THR A 179 -5.81 4.24 20.96
CA THR A 179 -6.95 4.43 21.86
C THR A 179 -6.46 5.03 23.17
N SER A 180 -7.37 5.61 23.96
CA SER A 180 -7.08 6.00 25.34
C SER A 180 -6.38 4.87 26.09
N ILE A 181 -5.34 5.23 26.84
CA ILE A 181 -4.54 4.28 27.62
C ILE A 181 -5.44 3.61 28.67
N GLN A 182 -5.42 2.29 28.71
CA GLN A 182 -6.07 1.47 29.72
C GLN A 182 -5.09 1.33 30.90
N PRO A 183 -5.38 1.95 32.06
CA PRO A 183 -4.55 1.78 33.25
C PRO A 183 -4.74 0.38 33.85
N ASP A 184 -3.72 -0.09 34.57
CA ASP A 184 -3.66 -1.34 35.33
C ASP A 184 -4.10 -2.60 34.55
N THR A 185 -3.85 -2.63 33.24
CA THR A 185 -4.36 -3.65 32.32
C THR A 185 -3.24 -4.31 31.54
N ASP A 186 -3.14 -5.64 31.65
CA ASP A 186 -2.25 -6.49 30.87
C ASP A 186 -3.05 -7.36 29.89
N TYR A 187 -2.44 -7.69 28.74
CA TYR A 187 -2.97 -8.65 27.78
C TYR A 187 -1.93 -9.74 27.55
N PHE A 188 -2.25 -10.99 27.90
CA PHE A 188 -1.25 -12.07 27.86
C PHE A 188 -1.00 -12.61 26.44
N GLY A 189 0.28 -12.78 26.10
CA GLY A 189 0.73 -13.41 24.85
C GLY A 189 0.60 -12.53 23.59
N ASN A 190 0.81 -13.17 22.43
CA ASN A 190 0.76 -12.54 21.10
C ASN A 190 1.82 -11.44 20.87
N ASP A 191 2.95 -11.51 21.59
CA ASP A 191 4.06 -10.57 21.48
C ASP A 191 4.79 -10.74 20.13
N LEU A 192 4.89 -9.64 19.39
CA LEU A 192 5.72 -9.52 18.19
C LEU A 192 7.17 -9.25 18.56
N SER A 193 7.36 -8.30 19.48
CA SER A 193 8.67 -7.83 19.92
C SER A 193 8.50 -6.97 21.18
N SER A 194 9.62 -6.64 21.81
CA SER A 194 9.66 -5.70 22.93
C SER A 194 10.75 -4.66 22.73
N VAL A 195 10.54 -3.46 23.28
CA VAL A 195 11.43 -2.31 23.13
C VAL A 195 11.35 -1.40 24.34
N ALA A 196 12.48 -0.93 24.85
CA ALA A 196 12.48 0.02 25.97
C ALA A 196 11.91 1.38 25.51
N ARG A 197 10.93 1.93 26.25
CA ARG A 197 10.30 3.24 26.00
C ARG A 197 10.00 3.96 27.31
N PRO A 198 10.16 5.29 27.37
CA PRO A 198 10.00 6.06 28.61
C PRO A 198 8.55 6.15 29.10
N SER A 199 7.55 5.90 28.25
CA SER A 199 6.14 5.97 28.62
C SER A 199 5.24 5.09 27.73
N ALA A 200 3.97 4.94 28.14
CA ALA A 200 2.95 4.25 27.36
C ALA A 200 2.60 4.99 26.06
N GLU A 201 2.70 6.32 26.06
CA GLU A 201 2.53 7.17 24.87
C GLU A 201 3.68 6.95 23.88
N ALA A 202 4.93 6.89 24.37
CA ALA A 202 6.07 6.54 23.53
C ALA A 202 6.00 5.08 23.02
N CYS A 203 5.32 4.19 23.75
CA CYS A 203 5.05 2.82 23.34
C CYS A 203 4.02 2.74 22.21
N CYS A 204 2.99 3.60 22.24
CA CYS A 204 2.08 3.81 21.13
C CYS A 204 2.82 4.19 19.83
N ASP A 205 3.76 5.13 19.89
CA ASP A 205 4.51 5.58 18.72
C ASP A 205 5.25 4.45 18.02
N VAL A 206 5.87 3.55 18.80
CA VAL A 206 6.59 2.41 18.23
C VAL A 206 5.62 1.34 17.71
N CYS A 207 4.51 1.07 18.40
CA CYS A 207 3.52 0.12 17.90
C CYS A 207 2.92 0.60 16.57
N LYS A 208 2.62 1.90 16.41
CA LYS A 208 2.14 2.48 15.13
C LYS A 208 3.12 2.27 13.97
N ALA A 209 4.42 2.41 14.25
CA ALA A 209 5.48 2.24 13.25
C ALA A 209 5.81 0.76 12.97
N THR A 210 5.30 -0.17 13.78
CA THR A 210 5.63 -1.60 13.68
C THR A 210 4.56 -2.34 12.89
N ALA A 211 4.92 -2.86 11.72
CA ALA A 211 4.03 -3.65 10.89
C ALA A 211 3.43 -4.83 11.67
N GLY A 212 2.09 -4.96 11.63
CA GLY A 212 1.35 -6.01 12.32
C GLY A 212 1.07 -5.75 13.80
N CYS A 213 1.57 -4.67 14.40
CA CYS A 213 1.25 -4.31 15.79
C CYS A 213 -0.17 -3.75 15.88
N LYS A 214 -1.01 -4.39 16.69
CA LYS A 214 -2.41 -4.00 16.91
C LYS A 214 -2.65 -3.42 18.31
N LEU A 215 -1.83 -3.80 19.27
CA LEU A 215 -1.85 -3.27 20.62
C LEU A 215 -0.47 -3.34 21.25
N PHE A 216 -0.30 -2.60 22.34
CA PHE A 216 0.89 -2.64 23.15
C PHE A 216 0.53 -2.76 24.63
N VAL A 217 1.48 -3.28 25.41
CA VAL A 217 1.47 -3.27 26.86
C VAL A 217 2.77 -2.65 27.34
N TRP A 218 2.70 -1.58 28.13
CA TRP A 218 3.83 -0.91 28.73
C TRP A 218 3.90 -1.22 30.22
N ALA A 219 5.07 -1.68 30.68
CA ALA A 219 5.35 -1.97 32.08
C ALA A 219 6.83 -1.70 32.37
N ASP A 220 7.13 -0.99 33.45
CA ASP A 220 8.49 -0.77 33.97
C ASP A 220 9.51 -0.31 32.91
N GLY A 221 9.10 0.60 32.02
CA GLY A 221 9.96 1.13 30.96
C GLY A 221 10.10 0.21 29.73
N MET A 222 9.42 -0.93 29.70
CA MET A 222 9.40 -1.86 28.58
C MET A 222 8.05 -1.81 27.85
N CYS A 223 8.11 -1.67 26.53
CA CYS A 223 6.98 -1.71 25.61
C CYS A 223 6.91 -3.08 24.93
N TRP A 224 5.83 -3.81 25.15
CA TRP A 224 5.56 -5.11 24.55
C TRP A 224 4.55 -4.95 23.42
N LEU A 225 5.02 -5.10 22.17
CA LEU A 225 4.24 -4.94 20.95
C LEU A 225 3.53 -6.23 20.61
N LYS A 226 2.24 -6.20 20.30
CA LYS A 226 1.42 -7.40 20.12
C LYS A 226 0.59 -7.36 18.84
N ASN A 227 0.41 -8.51 18.20
CA ASN A 227 -0.35 -8.65 16.96
C ASN A 227 -1.82 -9.07 17.14
N ALA A 228 -2.21 -9.47 18.35
CA ALA A 228 -3.58 -9.88 18.68
C ALA A 228 -3.89 -9.67 20.16
N LYS A 229 -5.16 -9.38 20.46
CA LYS A 229 -5.64 -9.19 21.84
C LYS A 229 -5.71 -10.55 22.54
N GLY A 230 -4.90 -10.72 23.58
CA GLY A 230 -4.95 -11.88 24.47
C GLY A 230 -5.99 -11.74 25.59
N THR A 231 -5.94 -12.67 26.56
CA THR A 231 -6.74 -12.58 27.79
C THR A 231 -6.31 -11.36 28.61
N SER A 232 -7.29 -10.58 29.07
CA SER A 232 -7.03 -9.40 29.90
C SER A 232 -6.88 -9.80 31.37
N THR A 233 -5.88 -9.22 32.04
CA THR A 233 -5.63 -9.39 33.48
C THR A 233 -5.34 -8.05 34.12
N PHE A 234 -5.88 -7.82 35.32
CA PHE A 234 -5.56 -6.64 36.11
C PHE A 234 -4.13 -6.74 36.67
N LYS A 235 -3.28 -5.76 36.36
CA LYS A 235 -1.91 -5.63 36.91
C LYS A 235 -1.59 -4.18 37.19
N ARG A 236 -1.42 -3.86 38.47
CA ARG A 236 -1.11 -2.49 38.92
C ARG A 236 0.17 -1.95 38.26
N GLY A 237 0.10 -0.74 37.71
CA GLY A 237 1.21 -0.05 37.06
C GLY A 237 1.41 -0.38 35.57
N VAL A 238 0.70 -1.39 35.06
CA VAL A 238 0.75 -1.79 33.65
C VAL A 238 -0.23 -0.97 32.83
N LYS A 239 0.20 -0.45 31.68
CA LYS A 239 -0.62 0.39 30.80
C LYS A 239 -0.76 -0.26 29.43
N ALA A 240 -1.98 -0.49 28.98
CA ALA A 240 -2.23 -1.03 27.65
C ALA A 240 -2.84 0.01 26.72
N GLY A 241 -2.58 -0.11 25.42
CA GLY A 241 -3.23 0.72 24.40
C GLY A 241 -3.34 -0.04 23.10
N PHE A 242 -4.38 0.23 22.33
CA PHE A 242 -4.56 -0.34 21.01
C PHE A 242 -4.07 0.66 19.98
N VAL A 243 -3.31 0.19 19.00
CA VAL A 243 -3.14 0.96 17.77
C VAL A 243 -4.46 0.84 17.06
N SER A 244 -5.28 1.89 17.18
CA SER A 244 -6.23 2.09 16.11
C SER A 244 -5.35 2.46 14.92
N SER A 245 -5.31 1.63 13.88
CA SER A 245 -5.32 2.21 12.53
C SER A 245 -6.28 3.39 12.66
N ALA A 246 -5.85 4.65 12.50
CA ALA A 246 -6.80 5.75 12.73
C ALA A 246 -7.95 5.33 11.91
N SER A 247 -9.08 5.25 12.61
CA SER A 247 -10.34 4.73 12.12
C SER A 247 -10.20 4.54 10.62
N SER A 248 -10.09 3.30 10.13
CA SER A 248 -10.60 3.12 8.79
C SER A 248 -12.01 3.65 8.97
N THR A 249 -12.20 4.91 8.60
CA THR A 249 -13.47 5.60 8.76
C THR A 249 -14.46 4.73 8.01
N CYS A 250 -14.00 3.99 7.01
CA CYS A 250 -14.69 2.85 6.47
C CYS A 250 -14.69 1.60 7.36
N GLY A 251 -15.89 1.08 7.64
CA GLY A 251 -16.11 -0.22 8.26
C GLY A 251 -15.61 -1.38 7.38
N ALA A 252 -15.68 -2.59 7.91
CA ALA A 252 -15.28 -3.80 7.20
C ALA A 252 -16.06 -3.94 5.87
N PRO A 253 -15.39 -4.28 4.74
CA PRO A 253 -16.07 -4.52 3.49
C PRO A 253 -17.03 -5.71 3.57
N GLU A 254 -18.29 -5.49 3.18
CA GLU A 254 -19.35 -6.49 3.07
C GLU A 254 -19.42 -6.98 1.61
N ALA A 255 -18.82 -8.15 1.35
CA ALA A 255 -18.80 -8.75 0.01
C ALA A 255 -20.18 -9.29 -0.39
N ASN A 256 -20.51 -9.14 -1.68
CA ASN A 256 -21.79 -9.52 -2.28
C ASN A 256 -23.00 -8.83 -1.62
N THR A 257 -22.80 -7.61 -1.13
CA THR A 257 -23.82 -6.82 -0.44
C THR A 257 -23.95 -5.46 -1.13
N ASP A 258 -25.17 -5.12 -1.52
CA ASP A 258 -25.54 -3.80 -2.06
C ASP A 258 -26.30 -3.01 -0.99
N PHE A 259 -25.86 -1.78 -0.74
CA PHE A 259 -26.58 -0.84 0.10
C PHE A 259 -27.56 -0.08 -0.80
N ALA A 260 -28.80 -0.54 -0.92
CA ALA A 260 -29.70 0.01 -1.94
C ALA A 260 -30.14 1.46 -1.62
N GLY A 261 -30.09 2.33 -2.62
CA GLY A 261 -30.54 3.72 -2.53
C GLY A 261 -29.58 4.66 -1.77
N GLN A 262 -30.08 5.85 -1.43
CA GLN A 262 -29.32 6.90 -0.74
C GLN A 262 -28.04 7.35 -1.49
N ASP A 263 -27.99 7.14 -2.81
CA ASP A 263 -26.86 7.55 -3.64
C ASP A 263 -26.77 9.09 -3.71
N ILE A 264 -25.61 9.62 -3.34
CA ILE A 264 -25.26 11.03 -3.47
C ILE A 264 -24.70 11.28 -4.87
N THR A 265 -23.73 10.44 -5.25
CA THR A 265 -23.01 10.54 -6.52
C THR A 265 -22.25 9.24 -6.81
N SER A 266 -21.78 9.08 -8.04
CA SER A 266 -20.92 7.98 -8.46
C SER A 266 -19.58 8.52 -8.97
N VAL A 267 -18.47 7.96 -8.47
CA VAL A 267 -17.11 8.32 -8.91
C VAL A 267 -16.31 7.08 -9.35
N PRO A 268 -15.40 7.19 -10.34
CA PRO A 268 -14.57 6.07 -10.74
C PRO A 268 -13.78 5.52 -9.54
N GLY A 269 -13.68 4.19 -9.44
CA GLY A 269 -13.00 3.50 -8.35
C GLY A 269 -12.21 2.30 -8.83
N THR A 270 -10.93 2.22 -8.49
CA THR A 270 -10.10 1.06 -8.85
C THR A 270 -10.10 -0.03 -7.78
N SER A 271 -10.65 0.27 -6.59
CA SER A 271 -10.73 -0.66 -5.47
C SER A 271 -11.71 -0.19 -4.39
N VAL A 272 -12.06 -1.09 -3.48
CA VAL A 272 -12.83 -0.80 -2.25
C VAL A 272 -12.14 0.28 -1.41
N GLY A 273 -10.81 0.25 -1.30
CA GLY A 273 -10.02 1.28 -0.62
C GLY A 273 -10.15 2.66 -1.29
N ALA A 274 -10.17 2.73 -2.62
CA ALA A 274 -10.39 3.98 -3.33
C ALA A 274 -11.79 4.56 -3.07
N CYS A 275 -12.83 3.72 -3.01
CA CYS A 275 -14.19 4.15 -2.67
C CYS A 275 -14.28 4.67 -1.23
N CYS A 276 -13.56 4.04 -0.32
CA CYS A 276 -13.42 4.50 1.04
C CYS A 276 -12.83 5.92 1.10
N THR A 277 -11.70 6.16 0.43
CA THR A 277 -11.08 7.50 0.35
C THR A 277 -12.02 8.53 -0.29
N ALA A 278 -12.71 8.17 -1.36
CA ALA A 278 -13.66 9.05 -2.03
C ALA A 278 -14.84 9.43 -1.12
N CYS A 279 -15.38 8.47 -0.38
CA CYS A 279 -16.44 8.73 0.59
C CYS A 279 -15.96 9.58 1.78
N GLN A 280 -14.71 9.40 2.22
CA GLN A 280 -14.11 10.26 3.24
C GLN A 280 -14.01 11.71 2.78
N ALA A 281 -13.59 11.95 1.54
CA ALA A 281 -13.50 13.29 0.96
C ALA A 281 -14.87 13.96 0.76
N ASN A 282 -15.94 13.18 0.58
CA ASN A 282 -17.29 13.70 0.44
C ASN A 282 -17.98 13.88 1.81
N THR A 283 -18.24 15.12 2.22
CA THR A 283 -18.81 15.47 3.53
C THR A 283 -20.23 14.95 3.76
N GLN A 284 -20.98 14.62 2.72
CA GLN A 284 -22.32 14.02 2.82
C GLN A 284 -22.28 12.49 2.85
N CYS A 285 -21.15 11.88 2.48
CA CYS A 285 -21.03 10.44 2.39
C CYS A 285 -20.82 9.78 3.75
N ASN A 286 -21.59 8.72 3.99
CA ASN A 286 -21.55 7.87 5.17
C ASN A 286 -21.46 6.37 4.82
N ALA A 287 -21.55 5.99 3.54
CA ALA A 287 -21.35 4.62 3.08
C ALA A 287 -21.05 4.60 1.57
N TYR A 288 -20.58 3.48 1.05
CA TYR A 288 -20.46 3.29 -0.40
C TYR A 288 -20.76 1.85 -0.82
N SER A 289 -21.06 1.67 -2.10
CA SER A 289 -21.08 0.37 -2.77
C SER A 289 -20.15 0.41 -3.97
N PHE A 290 -19.29 -0.59 -4.11
CA PHE A 290 -18.30 -0.71 -5.17
C PHE A 290 -18.72 -1.83 -6.13
N ALA A 291 -18.84 -1.50 -7.42
CA ALA A 291 -19.13 -2.47 -8.48
C ALA A 291 -18.62 -1.93 -9.82
N ASN A 292 -18.17 -2.81 -10.72
CA ASN A 292 -17.78 -2.45 -12.10
C ASN A 292 -16.81 -1.25 -12.20
N SER A 293 -15.82 -1.19 -11.31
CA SER A 293 -14.86 -0.08 -11.23
C SER A 293 -15.50 1.29 -10.92
N GLN A 294 -16.66 1.29 -10.27
CA GLN A 294 -17.41 2.48 -9.88
C GLN A 294 -17.71 2.46 -8.38
N CYS A 295 -17.51 3.59 -7.72
CA CYS A 295 -17.91 3.84 -6.34
C CYS A 295 -19.23 4.60 -6.32
N TYR A 296 -20.27 3.99 -5.82
CA TYR A 296 -21.57 4.62 -5.56
C TYR A 296 -21.59 5.14 -4.13
N LEU A 297 -21.31 6.44 -3.95
CA LEU A 297 -21.20 7.12 -2.66
C LEU A 297 -22.60 7.41 -2.11
N LYS A 298 -22.82 7.10 -0.84
CA LYS A 298 -24.16 7.12 -0.24
C LYS A 298 -24.20 7.93 1.05
N SER A 299 -25.35 8.57 1.27
CA SER A 299 -25.61 9.34 2.50
C SER A 299 -25.85 8.47 3.72
N GLY A 300 -26.06 7.16 3.55
CA GLY A 300 -26.20 6.20 4.65
C GLY A 300 -26.58 4.81 4.15
N ARG A 301 -26.75 3.87 5.09
CA ARG A 301 -27.23 2.51 4.84
C ARG A 301 -28.72 2.44 5.16
N ALA A 302 -29.59 2.63 4.16
CA ALA A 302 -31.04 2.57 4.35
C ALA A 302 -31.62 1.14 4.19
N GLY A 303 -30.93 0.27 3.44
CA GLY A 303 -31.30 -1.14 3.27
C GLY A 303 -30.17 -1.95 2.66
N THR A 304 -30.14 -3.26 2.92
CA THR A 304 -29.13 -4.16 2.37
C THR A 304 -29.76 -5.29 1.60
N SER A 305 -29.20 -5.60 0.44
CA SER A 305 -29.58 -6.75 -0.37
C SER A 305 -28.35 -7.53 -0.79
N THR A 306 -28.50 -8.84 -0.95
CA THR A 306 -27.43 -9.70 -1.47
C THR A 306 -27.33 -9.51 -2.99
N LYS A 307 -26.15 -9.12 -3.47
CA LYS A 307 -25.90 -8.90 -4.90
C LYS A 307 -24.46 -9.25 -5.24
N THR A 308 -24.29 -10.31 -6.02
CA THR A 308 -22.97 -10.82 -6.41
C THR A 308 -22.17 -9.77 -7.16
N GLY A 309 -20.89 -9.62 -6.81
CA GLY A 309 -19.98 -8.67 -7.46
C GLY A 309 -20.08 -7.22 -6.96
N VAL A 310 -20.90 -6.96 -5.93
CA VAL A 310 -20.95 -5.68 -5.23
C VAL A 310 -20.31 -5.82 -3.86
N THR A 311 -19.41 -4.90 -3.52
CA THR A 311 -18.81 -4.83 -2.18
C THR A 311 -19.15 -3.49 -1.55
N SER A 312 -19.81 -3.49 -0.40
CA SER A 312 -20.21 -2.25 0.28
C SER A 312 -19.47 -2.06 1.60
N ALA A 313 -19.38 -0.82 2.07
CA ALA A 313 -18.91 -0.55 3.43
C ALA A 313 -19.53 0.74 3.96
N ARG A 314 -19.76 0.78 5.28
CA ARG A 314 -20.09 2.02 6.00
C ARG A 314 -18.86 2.91 6.10
N VAL A 315 -19.04 4.22 6.27
CA VAL A 315 -17.98 5.22 6.49
C VAL A 315 -18.35 6.11 7.68
N ASN A 316 -17.84 5.72 8.85
CA ASN A 316 -17.86 6.40 10.13
C ASN A 316 -16.94 7.62 10.15
N LYS A 317 -17.53 8.81 10.34
CA LYS A 317 -16.81 10.06 10.62
C LYS A 317 -17.16 10.60 12.01
N CYS A 318 -17.26 9.68 12.95
CA CYS A 318 -17.46 9.96 14.37
C CYS A 318 -16.27 9.45 15.17
N SER A 319 -16.12 9.95 16.39
CA SER A 319 -15.13 9.49 17.35
C SER A 319 -15.32 8.01 17.62
N PRO A 320 -14.29 7.33 18.14
CA PRO A 320 -14.47 6.01 18.72
C PRO A 320 -15.63 6.02 19.73
N VAL A 321 -16.39 4.93 19.75
CA VAL A 321 -17.52 4.77 20.65
C VAL A 321 -17.04 4.60 22.09
N GLU A 322 -17.49 5.48 22.97
CA GLU A 322 -17.34 5.36 24.43
C GLU A 322 -18.40 4.38 24.95
N SER A 323 -17.97 3.22 25.45
CA SER A 323 -18.88 2.21 26.01
C SER A 323 -19.13 2.45 27.50
N GLY A 324 -20.38 2.29 27.94
CA GLY A 324 -20.76 2.53 29.32
C GLY A 324 -20.91 4.02 29.65
N VAL A 325 -21.02 4.89 28.64
CA VAL A 325 -21.05 6.34 28.79
C VAL A 325 -22.28 6.89 28.10
N ASP A 326 -23.09 7.65 28.84
CA ASP A 326 -24.19 8.46 28.32
C ASP A 326 -23.80 9.94 28.28
N TYR A 327 -24.07 10.59 27.16
CA TYR A 327 -24.01 12.05 27.07
C TYR A 327 -25.39 12.62 27.42
N SER A 328 -25.54 13.26 28.57
CA SER A 328 -26.86 13.73 29.00
C SER A 328 -27.28 15.06 28.36
N GLY A 329 -28.58 15.15 28.03
CA GLY A 329 -29.19 16.34 27.44
C GLY A 329 -28.82 16.59 25.97
N ASN A 330 -29.14 17.79 25.49
CA ASN A 330 -28.90 18.23 24.11
C ASN A 330 -29.60 17.39 23.02
N ASP A 331 -30.63 16.62 23.37
CA ASP A 331 -31.35 15.77 22.42
C ASP A 331 -32.07 16.61 21.35
N LEU A 332 -31.81 16.26 20.08
CA LEU A 332 -32.46 16.85 18.91
C LEU A 332 -33.56 15.95 18.37
N SER A 333 -33.27 14.64 18.29
CA SER A 333 -34.14 13.65 17.69
C SER A 333 -33.69 12.24 18.08
N SER A 334 -34.46 11.23 17.70
CA SER A 334 -34.09 9.83 17.83
C SER A 334 -34.35 9.07 16.53
N ALA A 335 -33.54 8.04 16.29
CA ALA A 335 -33.69 7.13 15.16
C ALA A 335 -33.54 5.68 15.63
N ALA A 336 -34.48 4.81 15.27
CA ALA A 336 -34.35 3.39 15.53
C ALA A 336 -33.21 2.79 14.69
N SER A 337 -32.42 1.91 15.29
CA SER A 337 -31.33 1.20 14.64
C SER A 337 -31.00 -0.09 15.36
N ASP A 338 -30.84 -1.19 14.63
CA ASP A 338 -30.36 -2.46 15.21
C ASP A 338 -28.86 -2.41 15.51
N SER A 339 -28.12 -1.49 14.88
CA SER A 339 -26.69 -1.29 15.13
C SER A 339 -26.38 0.17 15.44
N ILE A 340 -25.54 0.36 16.46
CA ILE A 340 -24.91 1.64 16.77
C ILE A 340 -24.12 2.22 15.60
N ASP A 341 -23.62 1.38 14.70
CA ASP A 341 -22.77 1.79 13.58
C ASP A 341 -23.51 2.73 12.61
N ASP A 342 -24.84 2.68 12.59
CA ASP A 342 -25.67 3.55 11.75
C ASP A 342 -25.96 4.91 12.43
N CYS A 343 -25.78 5.03 13.75
CA CYS A 343 -26.06 6.27 14.49
C CYS A 343 -25.18 7.45 14.04
N CYS A 344 -23.92 7.17 13.65
CA CYS A 344 -23.04 8.21 13.14
C CYS A 344 -23.59 8.83 11.85
N ALA A 345 -24.10 8.00 10.94
CA ALA A 345 -24.70 8.46 9.69
C ALA A 345 -25.98 9.26 9.95
N PHE A 346 -26.83 8.78 10.87
CA PHE A 346 -28.05 9.50 11.26
C PHE A 346 -27.73 10.87 11.85
N CYS A 347 -26.75 10.96 12.75
CA CYS A 347 -26.34 12.24 13.30
C CYS A 347 -25.79 13.17 12.21
N ARG A 348 -24.88 12.70 11.35
CA ARG A 348 -24.30 13.54 10.28
C ARG A 348 -25.31 14.03 9.24
N ASN A 349 -26.40 13.29 9.04
CA ASN A 349 -27.50 13.69 8.15
C ASN A 349 -28.51 14.62 8.84
N LEU A 350 -28.48 14.75 10.17
CA LEU A 350 -29.34 15.65 10.93
C LEU A 350 -28.64 16.99 11.15
N SER A 351 -29.18 18.05 10.56
CA SER A 351 -28.67 19.41 10.75
C SER A 351 -28.56 19.76 12.25
N GLY A 352 -27.38 20.24 12.65
CA GLY A 352 -27.10 20.63 14.03
C GLY A 352 -26.67 19.48 14.96
N CYS A 353 -26.73 18.21 14.53
CA CYS A 353 -26.27 17.10 15.35
C CYS A 353 -24.74 17.01 15.38
N LYS A 354 -24.19 16.84 16.59
CA LYS A 354 -22.75 16.78 16.85
C LYS A 354 -22.36 15.61 17.73
N ALA A 355 -23.33 14.90 18.32
CA ALA A 355 -23.09 13.71 19.13
C ALA A 355 -24.30 12.76 19.11
N PHE A 356 -24.12 11.53 19.54
CA PHE A 356 -25.22 10.60 19.79
C PHE A 356 -24.95 9.73 21.03
N SER A 357 -26.03 9.29 21.68
CA SER A 357 -26.03 8.16 22.63
C SER A 357 -26.87 7.04 22.03
N TYR A 358 -26.40 5.80 22.07
CA TYR A 358 -27.14 4.63 21.62
C TYR A 358 -27.54 3.76 22.82
N ALA A 359 -28.84 3.44 22.90
CA ALA A 359 -29.39 2.57 23.93
C ALA A 359 -30.61 1.82 23.37
N SER A 360 -30.73 0.54 23.71
CA SER A 360 -31.93 -0.27 23.42
C SER A 360 -32.45 -0.17 21.97
N GLY A 361 -31.56 -0.23 20.98
CA GLY A 361 -31.95 -0.17 19.56
C GLY A 361 -32.27 1.24 19.06
N THR A 362 -31.91 2.29 19.79
CA THR A 362 -32.23 3.68 19.45
C THR A 362 -31.00 4.56 19.51
N CYS A 363 -30.77 5.33 18.45
CA CYS A 363 -29.79 6.41 18.36
C CYS A 363 -30.44 7.72 18.83
N TYR A 364 -30.05 8.24 19.98
CA TYR A 364 -30.47 9.54 20.49
C TYR A 364 -29.48 10.61 20.00
N LEU A 365 -29.89 11.34 18.97
CA LEU A 365 -29.10 12.32 18.23
C LEU A 365 -29.10 13.66 18.96
N LYS A 366 -27.93 14.25 19.15
CA LYS A 366 -27.72 15.38 20.06
C LYS A 366 -26.99 16.53 19.39
N SER A 367 -27.30 17.76 19.78
CA SER A 367 -26.68 18.99 19.27
C SER A 367 -25.24 19.22 19.76
N GLY A 368 -24.78 18.42 20.73
CA GLY A 368 -23.44 18.49 21.31
C GLY A 368 -23.20 17.39 22.35
N LYS A 369 -21.93 17.15 22.69
CA LYS A 369 -21.56 16.30 23.84
C LYS A 369 -21.94 17.02 25.13
N GLY A 370 -22.95 16.49 25.82
CA GLY A 370 -23.35 16.95 27.15
C GLY A 370 -22.45 16.39 28.27
N ALA A 371 -22.92 16.45 29.51
CA ALA A 371 -22.20 15.86 30.63
C ALA A 371 -22.11 14.33 30.44
N SER A 372 -20.93 13.77 30.69
CA SER A 372 -20.70 12.33 30.56
C SER A 372 -21.08 11.63 31.87
N GLN A 373 -22.03 10.70 31.80
CA GLN A 373 -22.52 9.90 32.92
C GLN A 373 -22.21 8.43 32.70
N ALA A 374 -21.78 7.73 33.75
CA ALA A 374 -21.57 6.29 33.68
C ALA A 374 -22.92 5.56 33.57
N ASN A 375 -23.12 4.82 32.48
CA ASN A 375 -24.30 3.98 32.28
C ASN A 375 -23.92 2.78 31.39
N ALA A 376 -23.86 1.59 31.98
CA ALA A 376 -23.40 0.37 31.31
C ALA A 376 -24.23 -0.02 30.06
N GLY A 377 -25.49 0.41 29.98
CA GLY A 377 -26.38 0.13 28.85
C GLY A 377 -26.25 1.11 27.68
N VAL A 378 -25.43 2.15 27.81
CA VAL A 378 -25.35 3.25 26.84
C VAL A 378 -23.96 3.31 26.22
N ARG A 379 -23.93 3.64 24.94
CA ARG A 379 -22.70 3.80 24.15
C ARG A 379 -22.80 5.11 23.37
N SER A 380 -21.80 5.97 23.45
CA SER A 380 -21.88 7.33 22.91
C SER A 380 -20.68 7.70 22.04
N ALA A 381 -20.86 8.62 21.10
CA ALA A 381 -19.78 9.17 20.27
C ALA A 381 -20.11 10.58 19.77
N THR A 382 -19.08 11.32 19.34
CA THR A 382 -19.20 12.67 18.76
C THR A 382 -18.88 12.65 17.27
N VAL A 383 -19.49 13.52 16.49
CA VAL A 383 -19.11 13.73 15.08
C VAL A 383 -17.72 14.38 15.03
N ILE A 384 -16.84 13.87 14.17
CA ILE A 384 -15.52 14.47 13.92
C ILE A 384 -15.73 15.49 12.79
N ALA A 385 -15.45 16.77 13.09
CA ALA A 385 -15.61 17.89 12.16
C ALA A 385 -14.68 17.78 10.95
#